data_AF-K2B3A6-F1
#
_entry.id   AF-K2B3A6-F1
#
_cell.length_a   1.000
_cell.length_b   1.000
_cell.length_c   1.000
_cell.angle_alpha   90.00
_cell.angle_beta   90.00
_cell.angle_gamma   90.00
#
_symmetry.space_group_name_H-M   'P 1'
#
loop_
_entity.id
_entity.type
_entity.pdbx_description
1 polymer ?
#
loop_
_entity_poly.entity_id
_entity_poly.type
_entity_poly.pdbx_seq_one_letter_code
_entity_poly.pdbx_strand_id
1 'polypeptide(L)'
;DKVLLISTDKAAQPVNLYGSTKLCAEKLFISGNSYGAGKTKFSCVRYGNVIGSRGSIVETLLGNKDKGDKKVYITDERMTRFWITISQAFDLVNYALETMEGGEMFIPKVPSMKLTDLFDAIVPGIERQIVGLRPGEKIHEVLLTEEESRHAFDLGKYFVVLPQFIEKQEFAKYTGMGKEIAHEYRFVSDTNEQWITAEEFCSIIEQHEI
;
A
#
# COMPACT_ATOMS: atom_id res chain seq x y z
N ASP A 1 -23.35 -8.19 -8.73
CA ASP A 1 -22.54 -8.24 -7.49
C ASP A 1 -21.17 -7.63 -7.67
N LYS A 2 -20.55 -7.19 -6.57
CA LYS A 2 -19.21 -6.59 -6.55
C LYS A 2 -18.33 -7.39 -5.59
N VAL A 3 -17.12 -7.73 -6.02
CA VAL A 3 -16.12 -8.42 -5.20
C VAL A 3 -14.83 -7.62 -5.28
N LEU A 4 -14.28 -7.28 -4.12
CA LEU A 4 -13.06 -6.49 -4.01
C LEU A 4 -11.97 -7.32 -3.34
N LEU A 5 -10.84 -7.48 -4.02
CA LEU A 5 -9.66 -8.09 -3.43
C LEU A 5 -8.83 -7.03 -2.70
N ILE A 6 -8.56 -7.27 -1.42
CA ILE A 6 -7.57 -6.49 -0.67
C ILE A 6 -6.17 -7.01 -1.00
N SER A 7 -5.32 -6.18 -1.59
CA SER A 7 -3.94 -6.50 -1.92
C SER A 7 -2.94 -5.64 -1.13
N THR A 8 -1.66 -5.71 -1.49
CA THR A 8 -0.52 -5.14 -0.76
C THR A 8 0.53 -4.62 -1.73
N ASP A 9 1.24 -3.56 -1.34
CA ASP A 9 2.47 -3.09 -1.99
C ASP A 9 3.47 -4.20 -2.35
N LYS A 10 3.56 -5.26 -1.55
CA LYS A 10 4.43 -6.41 -1.80
C LYS A 10 4.09 -7.18 -3.09
N ALA A 11 2.88 -7.00 -3.63
CA ALA A 11 2.47 -7.59 -4.90
C ALA A 11 3.07 -6.87 -6.11
N ALA A 12 3.44 -5.59 -5.97
CA ALA A 12 4.12 -4.84 -7.03
C ALA A 12 5.60 -5.23 -7.04
N GLN A 13 6.13 -5.74 -8.17
CA GLN A 13 7.52 -6.21 -8.29
C GLN A 13 7.94 -7.14 -7.12
N PRO A 14 7.24 -8.27 -6.90
CA PRO A 14 7.41 -9.07 -5.69
C PRO A 14 8.77 -9.75 -5.64
N VAL A 15 9.37 -9.80 -4.44
CA VAL A 15 10.64 -10.52 -4.17
C VAL A 15 10.46 -11.69 -3.20
N ASN A 16 9.26 -11.86 -2.63
CA ASN A 16 8.93 -12.94 -1.72
C ASN A 16 7.66 -13.68 -2.15
N LEU A 17 7.49 -14.90 -1.65
CA LEU A 17 6.37 -15.77 -2.00
C LEU A 17 5.00 -15.12 -1.69
N TYR A 18 4.91 -14.39 -0.57
CA TYR A 18 3.67 -13.69 -0.20
C TYR A 18 3.28 -12.64 -1.25
N GLY A 19 4.22 -11.80 -1.69
CA GLY A 19 4.01 -10.84 -2.76
C GLY A 19 3.62 -11.52 -4.06
N SER A 20 4.33 -12.60 -4.43
CA SER A 20 4.02 -13.36 -5.65
C SER A 20 2.62 -13.97 -5.64
N THR A 21 2.15 -14.49 -4.50
CA THR A 21 0.80 -15.06 -4.41
C THR A 21 -0.27 -13.97 -4.48
N LYS A 22 -0.01 -12.78 -3.92
CA LYS A 22 -0.91 -11.62 -4.04
C LYS A 22 -0.94 -11.06 -5.45
N LEU A 23 0.19 -11.01 -6.16
CA LEU A 23 0.24 -10.66 -7.58
C LEU A 23 -0.60 -11.66 -8.42
N CYS A 24 -0.44 -12.97 -8.19
CA CYS A 24 -1.27 -13.98 -8.85
C CYS A 24 -2.77 -13.75 -8.56
N ALA A 25 -3.12 -13.47 -7.30
CA ALA A 25 -4.51 -13.18 -6.91
C ALA A 25 -5.07 -11.94 -7.61
N GLU A 26 -4.30 -10.84 -7.71
CA GLU A 26 -4.69 -9.64 -8.46
C GLU A 26 -4.96 -9.95 -9.93
N LYS A 27 -4.05 -10.69 -10.59
CA LYS A 27 -4.22 -11.07 -12.00
C LYS A 27 -5.45 -11.95 -12.22
N LEU A 28 -5.71 -12.90 -11.33
CA LEU A 28 -6.90 -13.75 -11.38
C LEU A 28 -8.19 -12.94 -11.19
N PHE A 29 -8.22 -12.02 -10.22
CA PHE A 29 -9.38 -11.16 -9.97
C PHE A 29 -9.70 -10.29 -11.18
N ILE A 30 -8.70 -9.59 -11.71
CA ILE A 30 -8.88 -8.69 -12.85
C ILE A 30 -9.32 -9.49 -14.09
N SER A 31 -8.67 -10.62 -14.39
CA SER A 31 -9.04 -11.49 -15.52
C SER A 31 -10.42 -12.15 -15.35
N GLY A 32 -10.91 -12.31 -14.11
CA GLY A 32 -12.24 -12.86 -13.83
C GLY A 32 -13.37 -12.07 -14.47
N ASN A 33 -13.20 -10.77 -14.72
CA ASN A 33 -14.21 -9.93 -15.39
C ASN A 33 -14.53 -10.41 -16.81
N SER A 34 -13.57 -11.01 -17.52
CA SER A 34 -13.80 -11.59 -18.86
C SER A 34 -14.73 -12.80 -18.85
N TYR A 35 -14.86 -13.48 -17.70
CA TYR A 35 -15.70 -14.67 -17.53
C TYR A 35 -17.01 -14.38 -16.77
N GLY A 36 -17.13 -13.19 -16.16
CA GLY A 36 -18.27 -12.80 -15.34
C GLY A 36 -19.53 -12.40 -16.13
N ALA A 37 -19.45 -12.29 -17.46
CA ALA A 37 -20.53 -11.85 -18.35
C ALA A 37 -21.26 -10.58 -17.86
N GLY A 38 -20.54 -9.68 -17.18
CA GLY A 38 -21.08 -8.45 -16.59
C GLY A 38 -21.94 -8.61 -15.32
N LYS A 39 -22.16 -9.84 -14.81
CA LYS A 39 -22.99 -10.09 -13.61
C LYS A 39 -22.25 -9.78 -12.31
N THR A 40 -20.98 -10.19 -12.24
CA THR A 40 -20.11 -9.96 -11.08
C THR A 40 -18.91 -9.14 -11.52
N LYS A 41 -18.68 -8.03 -10.83
CA LYS A 41 -17.54 -7.12 -11.06
C LYS A 41 -16.45 -7.45 -10.04
N PHE A 42 -15.22 -7.61 -10.53
CA PHE A 42 -14.05 -7.93 -9.71
C PHE A 42 -13.02 -6.83 -9.81
N SER A 43 -12.66 -6.21 -8.70
CA SER A 43 -11.62 -5.16 -8.67
C SER A 43 -10.69 -5.40 -7.49
N CYS A 44 -9.59 -4.67 -7.45
CA CYS A 44 -8.59 -4.78 -6.41
C CYS A 44 -8.38 -3.42 -5.73
N VAL A 45 -8.02 -3.44 -4.45
CA VAL A 45 -7.33 -2.33 -3.79
C VAL A 45 -5.93 -2.77 -3.43
N ARG A 46 -4.93 -1.89 -3.52
CA ARG A 46 -3.55 -2.17 -3.13
C ARG A 46 -3.02 -1.02 -2.30
N TYR A 47 -2.53 -1.30 -1.09
CA TYR A 47 -2.00 -0.30 -0.17
C TYR A 47 -0.82 -0.84 0.65
N GLY A 48 -0.16 0.07 1.37
CA GLY A 48 1.03 -0.21 2.18
C GLY A 48 0.73 -0.74 3.59
N ASN A 49 1.62 -0.43 4.52
CA ASN A 49 1.48 -0.81 5.92
C ASN A 49 0.31 -0.06 6.58
N VAL A 50 -0.57 -0.80 7.25
CA VAL A 50 -1.67 -0.23 8.02
C VAL A 50 -1.18 0.05 9.45
N ILE A 51 -1.29 1.30 9.89
CA ILE A 51 -0.95 1.70 11.27
C ILE A 51 -1.93 1.00 12.23
N GLY A 52 -1.39 0.34 13.26
CA GLY A 52 -2.20 -0.37 14.25
C GLY A 52 -2.73 -1.74 13.81
N SER A 53 -2.28 -2.30 12.67
CA SER A 53 -2.70 -3.66 12.31
C SER A 53 -2.07 -4.70 13.22
N ARG A 54 -2.82 -5.78 13.50
CA ARG A 54 -2.34 -6.92 14.29
C ARG A 54 -1.08 -7.56 13.70
N GLY A 55 -0.13 -7.91 14.56
CA GLY A 55 1.18 -8.47 14.22
C GLY A 55 2.11 -7.49 13.49
N SER A 56 1.80 -6.19 13.48
CA SER A 56 2.65 -5.20 12.81
C SER A 56 3.92 -4.88 13.62
N ILE A 57 4.88 -4.24 12.95
CA ILE A 57 6.05 -3.68 13.62
C ILE A 57 5.65 -2.64 14.68
N VAL A 58 4.57 -1.88 14.46
CA VAL A 58 4.07 -0.88 15.41
C VAL A 58 3.63 -1.56 16.71
N GLU A 59 2.78 -2.58 16.61
CA GLU A 59 2.33 -3.35 17.78
C GLU A 59 3.50 -4.05 18.48
N THR A 60 4.46 -4.57 17.71
CA THR A 60 5.66 -5.20 18.27
C THR A 60 6.48 -4.20 19.08
N LEU A 61 6.67 -2.98 18.58
CA LEU A 61 7.45 -1.94 19.27
C LEU A 61 6.73 -1.41 20.51
N LEU A 62 5.42 -1.22 20.46
CA LEU A 62 4.61 -0.86 21.63
C LEU A 62 4.70 -1.96 22.70
N GLY A 63 4.54 -3.24 22.31
CA GLY A 63 4.69 -4.36 23.23
C GLY A 63 6.09 -4.49 23.84
N ASN A 64 7.15 -4.16 23.09
CA ASN A 64 8.52 -4.13 23.61
C ASN A 64 8.72 -2.97 24.60
N LYS A 65 8.14 -1.81 24.32
CA LYS A 65 8.14 -0.65 25.22
C LYS A 65 7.48 -0.99 26.56
N ASP A 66 6.29 -1.60 26.51
CA ASP A 66 5.52 -1.97 27.71
C ASP A 66 6.25 -3.02 28.58
N LYS A 67 7.00 -3.91 27.95
CA LYS A 67 7.84 -4.91 28.64
C LYS A 67 9.13 -4.33 29.21
N GLY A 68 9.50 -3.10 28.83
CA GLY A 68 10.76 -2.48 29.23
C GLY A 68 11.98 -3.08 28.54
N ASP A 69 11.83 -3.55 27.30
CA ASP A 69 12.94 -4.06 26.50
C ASP A 69 13.98 -2.94 26.30
N LYS A 70 15.26 -3.30 26.44
CA LYS A 70 16.37 -2.33 26.29
C LYS A 70 16.93 -2.27 24.87
N LYS A 71 16.43 -3.15 23.99
CA LYS A 71 17.02 -3.40 22.69
C LYS A 71 15.97 -3.80 21.65
N VAL A 72 16.11 -3.29 20.44
CA VAL A 72 15.31 -3.67 19.26
C VAL A 72 16.21 -4.02 18.09
N TYR A 73 15.65 -4.80 17.16
CA TYR A 73 16.35 -5.26 15.97
C TYR A 73 15.86 -4.49 14.75
N ILE A 74 16.81 -3.94 13.99
CA ILE A 74 16.58 -3.25 12.72
C ILE A 74 17.17 -4.10 11.60
N THR A 75 16.45 -4.26 10.51
CA THR A 75 16.91 -5.05 9.37
C THR A 75 17.86 -4.23 8.49
N ASP A 76 17.46 -3.03 8.07
CA ASP A 76 18.30 -2.10 7.32
C ASP A 76 17.86 -0.64 7.61
N GLU A 77 18.81 0.26 7.86
CA GLU A 77 18.54 1.66 8.21
C GLU A 77 17.92 2.47 7.07
N ARG A 78 18.08 2.01 5.82
CA ARG A 78 17.53 2.67 4.65
C ARG A 78 16.06 2.34 4.44
N MET A 79 15.47 1.41 5.19
CA MET A 79 14.11 0.94 4.91
C MET A 79 13.08 2.06 4.99
N THR A 80 12.22 2.12 3.97
CA THR A 80 11.06 3.01 3.92
C THR A 80 9.80 2.21 3.66
N ARG A 81 8.67 2.65 4.22
CA ARG A 81 7.35 2.02 4.02
C ARG A 81 6.31 3.09 3.76
N PHE A 82 5.27 2.73 3.02
CA PHE A 82 4.04 3.51 2.91
C PHE A 82 3.15 3.24 4.12
N TRP A 83 2.49 4.27 4.63
CA TRP A 83 1.66 4.17 5.83
C TRP A 83 0.25 4.69 5.57
N ILE A 84 -0.74 3.87 5.92
CA ILE A 84 -2.15 4.20 5.84
C ILE A 84 -2.81 3.93 7.19
N THR A 85 -3.74 4.78 7.61
CA THR A 85 -4.56 4.48 8.81
C THR A 85 -5.63 3.45 8.48
N ILE A 86 -6.17 2.78 9.49
CA ILE A 86 -7.28 1.83 9.29
C ILE A 86 -8.52 2.53 8.67
N SER A 87 -8.80 3.76 9.08
CA SER A 87 -9.89 4.59 8.55
C SER A 87 -9.68 4.91 7.07
N GLN A 88 -8.47 5.31 6.69
CA GLN A 88 -8.14 5.57 5.29
C GLN A 88 -8.22 4.31 4.41
N ALA A 89 -7.84 3.14 4.95
CA ALA A 89 -7.98 1.87 4.25
C ALA A 89 -9.46 1.51 4.04
N PHE A 90 -10.31 1.76 5.05
CA PHE A 90 -11.75 1.58 4.94
C PHE A 90 -12.39 2.54 3.93
N ASP A 91 -11.98 3.82 3.94
CA ASP A 91 -12.42 4.83 2.97
C ASP A 91 -12.08 4.42 1.54
N LEU A 92 -10.87 3.91 1.31
CA LEU A 92 -10.46 3.39 0.01
C LEU A 92 -11.34 2.22 -0.44
N VAL A 93 -11.63 1.27 0.46
CA VAL A 93 -12.49 0.11 0.16
C VAL A 93 -13.90 0.55 -0.20
N ASN A 94 -14.49 1.47 0.57
CA ASN A 94 -15.82 2.02 0.28
C ASN A 94 -15.83 2.76 -1.05
N TYR A 95 -14.85 3.63 -1.29
CA TYR A 95 -14.70 4.34 -2.56
C TYR A 95 -14.61 3.37 -3.74
N ALA A 96 -13.80 2.32 -3.63
CA ALA A 96 -13.67 1.29 -4.66
C ALA A 96 -14.99 0.55 -4.89
N LEU A 97 -15.68 0.12 -3.83
CA LEU A 97 -16.97 -0.56 -3.93
C LEU A 97 -18.05 0.33 -4.55
N GLU A 98 -18.09 1.62 -4.25
CA GLU A 98 -19.04 2.56 -4.84
C GLU A 98 -18.73 2.81 -6.31
N THR A 99 -17.45 3.00 -6.65
CA THR A 99 -17.06 3.49 -7.97
C THR A 99 -16.77 2.41 -9.00
N MET A 100 -16.39 1.20 -8.61
CA MET A 100 -15.92 0.15 -9.52
C MET A 100 -16.92 -0.24 -10.62
N GLU A 101 -16.38 -0.36 -11.83
CA GLU A 101 -16.98 -0.89 -13.05
C GLU A 101 -16.50 -2.32 -13.34
N GLY A 102 -15.37 -2.74 -12.76
CA GLY A 102 -14.80 -4.08 -12.83
C GLY A 102 -13.46 -4.10 -13.53
N GLY A 103 -12.43 -4.66 -12.90
CA GLY A 103 -11.07 -4.82 -13.44
C GLY A 103 -10.08 -3.77 -12.94
N GLU A 104 -10.54 -2.75 -12.23
CA GLU A 104 -9.67 -1.71 -11.69
C GLU A 104 -8.79 -2.20 -10.54
N MET A 105 -7.64 -1.56 -10.40
CA MET A 105 -6.83 -1.60 -9.19
C MET A 105 -6.72 -0.19 -8.61
N PHE A 106 -7.32 0.02 -7.44
CA PHE A 106 -7.27 1.29 -6.72
C PHE A 106 -6.10 1.34 -5.74
N ILE A 107 -5.35 2.43 -5.78
CA ILE A 107 -4.13 2.63 -4.98
C ILE A 107 -4.23 3.97 -4.28
N PRO A 108 -4.11 4.07 -2.94
CA PRO A 108 -4.19 5.33 -2.25
C PRO A 108 -2.87 6.10 -2.32
N LYS A 109 -2.96 7.43 -2.43
CA LYS A 109 -1.82 8.32 -2.26
C LYS A 109 -1.60 8.53 -0.77
N VAL A 110 -0.64 7.79 -0.23
CA VAL A 110 -0.32 7.76 1.19
C VAL A 110 1.13 8.16 1.42
N PRO A 111 1.45 8.75 2.57
CA PRO A 111 2.81 9.17 2.86
C PRO A 111 3.72 7.97 3.15
N SER A 112 5.02 8.24 3.12
CA SER A 112 6.07 7.30 3.50
C SER A 112 6.73 7.68 4.81
N MET A 113 7.41 6.73 5.45
CA MET A 113 8.24 6.98 6.63
C MET A 113 9.46 6.06 6.58
N LYS A 114 10.62 6.53 7.04
CA LYS A 114 11.75 5.64 7.32
C LYS A 114 11.44 4.81 8.55
N LEU A 115 11.90 3.56 8.56
CA LEU A 115 11.75 2.74 9.77
C LEU A 115 12.55 3.30 10.94
N THR A 116 13.70 3.96 10.71
CA THR A 116 14.46 4.64 11.79
C THR A 116 13.59 5.64 12.54
N ASP A 117 12.85 6.47 11.82
CA ASP A 117 12.01 7.51 12.39
C ASP A 117 10.83 6.89 13.18
N LEU A 118 10.34 5.73 12.74
CA LEU A 118 9.35 4.94 13.50
C LEU A 118 9.92 4.47 14.85
N PHE A 119 11.15 3.98 14.88
CA PHE A 119 11.81 3.60 16.13
C PHE A 119 12.02 4.82 17.03
N ASP A 120 12.40 5.98 16.46
CA ASP A 120 12.55 7.24 17.20
C ASP A 120 11.21 7.70 17.81
N ALA A 121 10.10 7.49 17.10
CA ALA A 121 8.76 7.83 17.59
C ALA A 121 8.28 6.94 18.74
N ILE A 122 8.39 5.61 18.61
CA ILE A 122 7.76 4.67 19.56
C ILE A 122 8.68 4.35 20.76
N VAL A 123 9.95 4.09 20.49
CA VAL A 123 10.96 3.62 21.46
C VAL A 123 12.20 4.51 21.44
N PRO A 124 12.08 5.81 21.78
CA PRO A 124 13.20 6.75 21.73
C PRO A 124 14.35 6.30 22.64
N GLY A 125 15.59 6.38 22.13
CA GLY A 125 16.80 6.07 22.90
C GLY A 125 17.07 4.58 23.16
N ILE A 126 16.24 3.67 22.66
CA ILE A 126 16.48 2.22 22.79
C ILE A 126 17.71 1.78 21.99
N GLU A 127 18.45 0.76 22.48
CA GLU A 127 19.58 0.20 21.71
C GLU A 127 19.07 -0.46 20.42
N ARG A 128 19.65 -0.07 19.28
CA ARG A 128 19.31 -0.62 17.96
C ARG A 128 20.42 -1.56 17.51
N GLN A 129 20.07 -2.82 17.21
CA GLN A 129 21.00 -3.75 16.56
C GLN A 129 20.56 -4.02 15.13
N ILE A 130 21.46 -3.75 14.18
CA ILE A 130 21.27 -4.10 12.78
C ILE A 130 21.50 -5.61 12.62
N VAL A 131 20.48 -6.34 12.19
CA VAL A 131 20.52 -7.80 11.97
C VAL A 131 20.60 -8.18 10.49
N GLY A 132 20.52 -7.20 9.59
CA GLY A 132 20.50 -7.41 8.14
C GLY A 132 19.11 -7.73 7.60
N LEU A 133 19.01 -7.79 6.27
CA LEU A 133 17.76 -8.09 5.58
C LEU A 133 17.31 -9.53 5.85
N ARG A 134 16.03 -9.70 6.19
CA ARG A 134 15.43 -11.04 6.23
C ARG A 134 15.20 -11.54 4.80
N PRO A 135 15.20 -12.87 4.56
CA PRO A 135 14.91 -13.42 3.24
C PRO A 135 13.60 -12.89 2.66
N GLY A 136 13.66 -12.29 1.48
CA GLY A 136 12.49 -11.77 0.77
C GLY A 136 11.98 -10.40 1.25
N GLU A 137 12.75 -9.65 2.04
CA GLU A 137 12.42 -8.25 2.33
C GLU A 137 12.91 -7.29 1.25
N LYS A 138 12.11 -6.26 0.99
CA LYS A 138 12.54 -5.09 0.24
C LYS A 138 13.01 -3.99 1.18
N ILE A 139 13.97 -3.21 0.72
CA ILE A 139 14.35 -1.96 1.38
C ILE A 139 13.24 -0.92 1.20
N HIS A 140 12.73 -0.79 -0.02
CA HIS A 140 11.67 0.16 -0.39
C HIS A 140 10.52 -0.57 -1.07
N GLU A 141 9.30 -0.15 -0.79
CA GLU A 141 8.09 -0.74 -1.36
C GLU A 141 7.61 0.07 -2.57
N VAL A 142 6.88 -0.57 -3.46
CA VAL A 142 6.30 0.03 -4.67
C VAL A 142 4.79 -0.15 -4.59
N LEU A 143 4.03 0.91 -4.85
CA LEU A 143 2.57 0.82 -4.94
C LEU A 143 2.09 0.82 -6.39
N LEU A 144 2.71 1.64 -7.24
CA LEU A 144 2.44 1.75 -8.67
C LEU A 144 3.75 1.60 -9.44
N THR A 145 3.84 0.59 -10.30
CA THR A 145 5.03 0.38 -11.15
C THR A 145 5.00 1.28 -12.38
N GLU A 146 6.16 1.40 -13.04
CA GLU A 146 6.30 2.16 -14.29
C GLU A 146 5.38 1.59 -15.38
N GLU A 147 5.31 0.26 -15.49
CA GLU A 147 4.47 -0.43 -16.47
C GLU A 147 2.98 -0.25 -16.19
N GLU A 148 2.59 -0.24 -14.91
CA GLU A 148 1.21 0.05 -14.50
C GLU A 148 0.84 1.52 -14.77
N SER A 149 1.78 2.46 -14.64
CA SER A 149 1.54 3.90 -14.84
C SER A 149 0.96 4.23 -16.22
N ARG A 150 1.30 3.45 -17.25
CA ARG A 150 0.80 3.61 -18.62
C ARG A 150 -0.71 3.42 -18.75
N HIS A 151 -1.30 2.69 -17.81
CA HIS A 151 -2.74 2.43 -17.72
C HIS A 151 -3.37 3.08 -16.47
N ALA A 152 -2.63 3.96 -15.80
CA ALA A 152 -3.06 4.56 -14.57
C ALA A 152 -3.61 5.98 -14.76
N PHE A 153 -4.60 6.32 -13.95
CA PHE A 153 -5.18 7.65 -13.85
C PHE A 153 -5.10 8.15 -12.42
N ASP A 154 -4.85 9.44 -12.27
CA ASP A 154 -4.91 10.17 -11.02
C ASP A 154 -6.33 10.67 -10.76
N LEU A 155 -6.97 10.16 -9.71
CA LEU A 155 -8.31 10.51 -9.24
C LEU A 155 -8.30 11.46 -8.03
N GLY A 156 -7.21 12.21 -7.83
CA GLY A 156 -7.01 13.08 -6.68
C GLY A 156 -6.40 12.33 -5.49
N LYS A 157 -7.24 11.71 -4.65
CA LYS A 157 -6.78 10.95 -3.45
C LYS A 157 -6.25 9.55 -3.78
N TYR A 158 -6.62 9.02 -4.94
CA TYR A 158 -6.32 7.65 -5.36
C TYR A 158 -5.73 7.67 -6.77
N PHE A 159 -4.89 6.69 -7.07
CA PHE A 159 -4.66 6.24 -8.43
C PHE A 159 -5.62 5.08 -8.75
N VAL A 160 -5.96 4.94 -10.02
CA VAL A 160 -6.63 3.75 -10.53
C VAL A 160 -5.83 3.21 -11.71
N VAL A 161 -5.51 1.92 -11.69
CA VAL A 161 -4.88 1.21 -12.81
C VAL A 161 -5.95 0.41 -13.54
N LEU A 162 -6.10 0.65 -14.83
CA LEU A 162 -7.06 -0.08 -15.67
C LEU A 162 -6.44 -1.36 -16.26
N PRO A 163 -7.25 -2.38 -16.60
CA PRO A 163 -6.78 -3.59 -17.26
C PRO A 163 -6.02 -3.30 -18.56
N GLN A 164 -4.93 -4.01 -18.79
CA GLN A 164 -4.11 -3.84 -20.01
C GLN A 164 -4.74 -4.44 -21.27
N PHE A 165 -5.69 -5.36 -21.11
CA PHE A 165 -6.32 -6.11 -22.20
C PHE A 165 -7.70 -5.58 -22.60
N ILE A 166 -8.13 -4.45 -22.03
CA ILE A 166 -9.38 -3.74 -22.36
C ILE A 166 -9.01 -2.33 -22.81
N GLU A 167 -9.68 -1.84 -23.85
CA GLU A 167 -9.50 -0.47 -24.33
C GLU A 167 -9.92 0.53 -23.25
N LYS A 168 -9.08 1.55 -23.01
CA LYS A 168 -9.31 2.54 -21.93
C LYS A 168 -10.67 3.25 -22.08
N GLN A 169 -11.16 3.39 -23.31
CA GLN A 169 -12.43 4.04 -23.64
C GLN A 169 -13.64 3.28 -23.08
N GLU A 170 -13.51 1.98 -22.79
CA GLU A 170 -14.56 1.21 -22.12
C GLU A 170 -14.75 1.64 -20.65
N PHE A 171 -13.75 2.33 -20.09
CA PHE A 171 -13.77 2.93 -18.75
C PHE A 171 -13.94 4.45 -18.83
N ALA A 172 -14.93 4.90 -19.62
CA ALA A 172 -15.20 6.31 -19.90
C ALA A 172 -15.30 7.20 -18.64
N LYS A 173 -15.79 6.61 -17.55
CA LYS A 173 -15.86 7.23 -16.22
C LYS A 173 -14.49 7.69 -15.74
N TYR A 174 -13.49 6.81 -15.78
CA TYR A 174 -12.15 7.10 -15.26
C TYR A 174 -11.36 7.98 -16.21
N THR A 175 -11.55 7.84 -17.54
CA THR A 175 -10.94 8.74 -18.51
C THR A 175 -11.50 10.17 -18.42
N GLY A 176 -12.75 10.34 -17.99
CA GLY A 176 -13.37 11.65 -17.78
C GLY A 176 -13.12 12.27 -16.40
N MET A 177 -12.94 11.45 -15.36
CA MET A 177 -12.71 11.90 -13.98
C MET A 177 -11.23 12.10 -13.65
N GLY A 178 -10.35 11.30 -14.23
CA GLY A 178 -8.95 11.22 -13.86
C GLY A 178 -8.02 11.99 -14.78
N LYS A 179 -6.83 12.33 -14.28
CA LYS A 179 -5.72 12.86 -15.10
C LYS A 179 -4.80 11.71 -15.48
N GLU A 180 -4.32 11.69 -16.73
CA GLU A 180 -3.29 10.73 -17.11
C GLU A 180 -2.02 10.97 -16.31
N ILE A 181 -1.35 9.87 -15.96
CA ILE A 181 -0.05 9.89 -15.30
C ILE A 181 1.04 9.78 -16.35
N ALA A 182 2.20 10.43 -16.12
CA ALA A 182 3.35 10.27 -16.98
C ALA A 182 3.74 8.79 -17.12
N HIS A 183 4.06 8.35 -18.35
CA HIS A 183 4.33 6.95 -18.69
C HIS A 183 5.53 6.30 -17.96
N GLU A 184 6.40 7.11 -17.36
CA GLU A 184 7.57 6.66 -16.59
C GLU A 184 7.40 6.88 -15.07
N TYR A 185 6.20 7.26 -14.63
CA TYR A 185 5.95 7.53 -13.23
C TYR A 185 6.03 6.26 -12.39
N ARG A 186 6.62 6.39 -11.20
CA ARG A 186 6.71 5.31 -10.22
C ARG A 186 6.31 5.84 -8.86
N PHE A 187 5.50 5.08 -8.13
CA PHE A 187 5.14 5.41 -6.76
C PHE A 187 5.88 4.47 -5.80
N VAL A 188 7.03 4.93 -5.33
CA VAL A 188 7.99 4.17 -4.50
C VAL A 188 8.21 4.88 -3.16
N SER A 189 8.38 4.12 -2.09
CA SER A 189 8.36 4.67 -0.72
C SER A 189 9.59 5.49 -0.34
N ASP A 190 10.70 5.44 -1.09
CA ASP A 190 11.91 6.23 -0.85
C ASP A 190 11.97 7.55 -1.63
N THR A 191 11.22 7.63 -2.72
CA THR A 191 11.13 8.84 -3.56
C THR A 191 9.76 9.50 -3.48
N ASN A 192 8.97 9.18 -2.45
CA ASN A 192 7.66 9.79 -2.24
C ASN A 192 7.80 11.29 -1.95
N GLU A 193 6.77 12.07 -2.29
CA GLU A 193 6.69 13.50 -1.99
C GLU A 193 6.13 13.77 -0.59
N GLN A 194 5.31 12.85 -0.08
CA GLN A 194 4.66 12.97 1.22
C GLN A 194 5.32 12.05 2.24
N TRP A 195 5.74 12.62 3.37
CA TRP A 195 6.42 11.90 4.45
C TRP A 195 5.72 12.15 5.79
N ILE A 196 5.71 11.14 6.65
CA ILE A 196 5.29 11.26 8.05
C ILE A 196 6.53 11.51 8.91
N THR A 197 6.50 12.55 9.73
CA THR A 197 7.48 12.80 10.79
C THR A 197 7.22 11.95 12.03
N ALA A 198 8.19 11.82 12.92
CA ALA A 198 8.00 11.08 14.18
C ALA A 198 6.86 11.69 15.03
N GLU A 199 6.77 13.02 15.08
CA GLU A 199 5.74 13.76 15.80
C GLU A 199 4.33 13.54 15.22
N GLU A 200 4.20 13.59 13.89
CA GLU A 200 2.94 13.28 13.20
C GLU A 200 2.53 11.83 13.43
N PHE A 201 3.48 10.90 13.41
CA PHE A 201 3.23 9.48 13.65
C PHE A 201 2.68 9.24 15.06
N CYS A 202 3.29 9.84 16.09
CA CYS A 202 2.77 9.81 17.47
C CYS A 202 1.35 10.36 17.55
N SER A 203 1.10 11.49 16.90
CA SER A 203 -0.24 12.11 16.86
C SER A 203 -1.28 11.18 16.23
N ILE A 204 -0.92 10.43 15.18
CA ILE A 204 -1.81 9.47 14.53
C ILE A 204 -2.15 8.31 15.47
N ILE A 205 -1.16 7.75 16.17
CA ILE A 205 -1.35 6.66 17.14
C ILE A 205 -2.30 7.11 18.27
N GLU A 206 -2.06 8.28 18.85
CA GLU A 206 -2.90 8.84 19.92
C GLU A 206 -4.35 9.04 19.49
N GLN A 207 -4.56 9.59 18.28
CA GLN A 207 -5.90 9.82 17.73
C GLN A 207 -6.70 8.54 17.45
N HIS A 208 -6.01 7.43 17.21
CA HIS A 208 -6.63 6.15 16.87
C HIS A 208 -6.65 5.16 18.05
N GLU A 209 -6.30 5.63 19.26
CA GLU A 209 -6.24 4.84 20.50
C GLU A 209 -5.42 3.55 20.35
N ILE A 210 -4.30 3.63 19.60
CA ILE A 210 -3.34 2.53 19.39
C ILE A 210 -2.29 2.51 20.49
#